data_AF-A0A7S1PTN3-F1
#
_entry.id   AF-A0A7S1PTN3-F1
#
_cell.length_a   1.000
_cell.length_b   1.000
_cell.length_c   1.000
_cell.angle_alpha   90.00
_cell.angle_beta   90.00
_cell.angle_gamma   90.00
#
_symmetry.space_group_name_H-M   'P 1'
#
loop_
_entity.id
_entity.type
_entity.pdbx_description
1 polymer ?
#
loop_
_entity_poly.entity_id
_entity_poly.type
_entity_poly.pdbx_seq_one_letter_code
_entity_poly.pdbx_strand_id
1 'polypeptide(L)'
;NLFLAIILDNFATTMRMDSSHLSLAVLHRYTEIWGMLDPDGTMLIDAALLPRMLAALQPPLGIARRDSRVEVLKRMALFQIPEHAGQVHFVEVLIPLASVASGVELDEREVRRQQEHVRHTFPELLQLPTFRFGHRPVHVGHSLAQSYVASTYRAQRLRRRLPNMYAERLAKLESYIAAHPNAPTSYHHRLRQLRELQRRHEAQLGDVHAGAELGIEDVDDGDAAAM
;
A
#
# COMPACT_ATOMS: atom_id res chain seq x y z
N ASN A 1 15.75 -4.53 28.53
CA ASN A 1 15.55 -4.91 27.13
C ASN A 1 16.87 -4.71 26.37
N LEU A 2 17.73 -5.74 26.33
CA LEU A 2 19.09 -5.66 25.76
C LEU A 2 19.07 -5.33 24.26
N PHE A 3 18.08 -5.86 23.53
CA PHE A 3 17.92 -5.64 22.10
C PHE A 3 17.62 -4.17 21.74
N LEU A 4 16.74 -3.49 22.49
CA LEU A 4 16.51 -2.06 22.33
C LEU A 4 17.76 -1.24 22.62
N ALA A 5 18.57 -1.64 23.61
CA ALA A 5 19.84 -0.96 23.91
C ALA A 5 20.84 -1.10 22.76
N ILE A 6 20.96 -2.31 22.17
CA ILE A 6 21.80 -2.55 20.98
C ILE A 6 21.29 -1.76 19.78
N ILE A 7 19.97 -1.76 19.54
CA ILE A 7 19.37 -0.95 18.47
C ILE A 7 19.64 0.53 18.72
N LEU A 8 19.44 1.04 19.93
CA LEU A 8 19.65 2.46 20.27
C LEU A 8 21.10 2.90 20.13
N ASP A 9 22.05 2.06 20.56
CA ASP A 9 23.48 2.32 20.44
C ASP A 9 23.91 2.32 18.96
N ASN A 10 23.42 1.34 18.20
CA ASN A 10 23.53 1.34 16.75
C ASN A 10 22.79 2.52 16.13
N PHE A 11 21.66 2.98 16.67
CA PHE A 11 20.86 4.07 16.14
C PHE A 11 21.61 5.40 16.24
N ALA A 12 22.17 5.69 17.41
CA ALA A 12 22.98 6.88 17.66
C ALA A 12 24.23 6.89 16.74
N THR A 13 24.84 5.72 16.56
CA THR A 13 26.03 5.55 15.71
C THR A 13 25.70 5.64 14.21
N THR A 14 24.66 4.96 13.74
CA THR A 14 24.24 4.88 12.34
C THR A 14 23.64 6.18 11.85
N MET A 15 22.93 6.93 12.69
CA MET A 15 22.20 8.11 12.25
C MET A 15 22.88 9.44 12.57
N ARG A 16 23.96 9.44 13.37
CA ARG A 16 24.55 10.68 13.95
C ARG A 16 23.49 11.60 14.57
N MET A 17 22.40 11.02 15.03
CA MET A 17 21.27 11.76 15.58
C MET A 17 21.50 11.92 17.07
N ASP A 18 21.31 13.15 17.56
CA ASP A 18 21.26 13.39 19.00
C ASP A 18 20.16 12.50 19.58
N SER A 19 20.54 11.63 20.52
CA SER A 19 19.67 10.67 21.20
C SER A 19 18.49 11.32 21.95
N SER A 20 18.41 12.65 21.95
CA SER A 20 17.36 13.48 22.54
C SER A 20 16.07 13.54 21.70
N HIS A 21 16.12 13.30 20.38
CA HIS A 21 14.96 13.54 19.49
C HIS A 21 13.97 12.36 19.41
N LEU A 22 14.42 11.12 19.63
CA LEU A 22 13.56 9.93 19.66
C LEU A 22 13.48 9.39 21.08
N SER A 23 12.29 9.47 21.69
CA SER A 23 12.11 8.91 23.02
C SER A 23 12.13 7.37 22.99
N LEU A 24 12.65 6.77 24.05
CA LEU A 24 12.62 5.32 24.28
C LEU A 24 11.19 4.76 24.15
N ALA A 25 10.19 5.54 24.55
CA ALA A 25 8.77 5.17 24.42
C ALA A 25 8.32 5.00 22.97
N VAL A 26 8.81 5.84 22.04
CA VAL A 26 8.49 5.74 20.61
C VAL A 26 9.07 4.45 20.01
N LEU A 27 10.30 4.09 20.37
CA LEU A 27 10.92 2.84 19.93
C LEU A 27 10.28 1.61 20.59
N HIS A 28 9.89 1.71 21.86
CA HIS A 28 9.12 0.66 22.52
C HIS A 28 7.80 0.38 21.79
N ARG A 29 7.04 1.43 21.43
CA ARG A 29 5.81 1.27 20.64
C ARG A 29 6.07 0.60 19.28
N TYR A 30 7.20 0.91 18.65
CA TYR A 30 7.62 0.21 17.43
C TYR A 30 7.81 -1.28 17.67
N THR A 31 8.56 -1.66 18.71
CA THR A 31 8.79 -3.07 19.05
C THR A 31 7.51 -3.81 19.42
N GLU A 32 6.57 -3.16 20.13
CA GLU A 32 5.28 -3.74 20.48
C GLU A 32 4.43 -4.02 19.24
N ILE A 33 4.33 -3.05 18.34
CA ILE A 33 3.57 -3.22 17.09
C ILE A 33 4.22 -4.26 16.20
N TRP A 34 5.55 -4.27 16.08
CA TRP A 34 6.26 -5.31 15.33
C TRP A 34 6.01 -6.70 15.92
N GLY A 35 6.13 -6.87 17.24
CA GLY A 35 5.93 -8.16 17.90
C GLY A 35 4.50 -8.70 17.76
N MET A 36 3.50 -7.85 17.55
CA MET A 36 2.15 -8.31 17.19
C MET A 36 2.06 -8.86 15.75
N LEU A 37 2.93 -8.42 14.85
CA LEU A 37 2.99 -8.85 13.45
C LEU A 37 3.97 -10.02 13.24
N ASP A 38 4.97 -10.13 14.10
CA ASP A 38 6.03 -11.15 14.10
C ASP A 38 6.14 -11.77 15.51
N PRO A 39 5.17 -12.62 15.91
CA PRO A 39 5.12 -13.20 17.25
C PRO A 39 6.27 -14.18 17.53
N ASP A 40 6.85 -14.76 16.48
CA ASP A 40 7.94 -15.73 16.57
C ASP A 40 9.33 -15.07 16.60
N GLY A 41 9.39 -13.73 16.46
CA GLY A 41 10.65 -12.98 16.52
C GLY A 41 11.58 -13.27 15.34
N THR A 42 11.03 -13.51 14.16
CA THR A 42 11.77 -13.83 12.93
C THR A 42 12.49 -12.64 12.32
N MET A 43 12.20 -11.42 12.80
CA MET A 43 12.66 -10.14 12.27
C MET A 43 12.09 -9.81 10.88
N LEU A 44 11.12 -10.59 10.41
CA LEU A 44 10.49 -10.46 9.10
C LEU A 44 8.98 -10.37 9.24
N ILE A 45 8.36 -9.52 8.44
CA ILE A 45 6.90 -9.48 8.28
C ILE A 45 6.54 -9.41 6.80
N ASP A 46 5.31 -9.79 6.45
CA ASP A 46 4.77 -9.57 5.10
C ASP A 46 4.74 -8.06 4.78
N ALA A 47 5.28 -7.69 3.61
CA ALA A 47 5.36 -6.32 3.13
C ALA A 47 3.97 -5.65 3.04
N ALA A 48 2.91 -6.44 2.79
CA ALA A 48 1.53 -5.96 2.74
C ALA A 48 1.00 -5.47 4.11
N LEU A 49 1.68 -5.81 5.22
CA LEU A 49 1.32 -5.36 6.57
C LEU A 49 1.87 -3.97 6.90
N LEU A 50 2.87 -3.47 6.15
CA LEU A 50 3.49 -2.16 6.42
C LEU A 50 2.50 -0.99 6.45
N PRO A 51 1.53 -0.85 5.51
CA PRO A 51 0.53 0.22 5.59
C PRO A 51 -0.25 0.22 6.91
N ARG A 52 -0.63 -0.98 7.40
CA ARG A 52 -1.34 -1.14 8.67
C ARG A 52 -0.43 -0.82 9.87
N MET A 53 0.83 -1.24 9.80
CA MET A 53 1.84 -0.94 10.81
C MET A 53 2.05 0.58 10.96
N LEU A 54 2.24 1.30 9.84
CA LEU A 54 2.41 2.75 9.83
C LEU A 54 1.20 3.49 10.40
N ALA A 55 -0.02 3.00 10.10
CA ALA A 55 -1.25 3.55 10.67
C ALA A 55 -1.35 3.31 12.19
N ALA A 56 -0.84 2.19 12.69
CA ALA A 56 -0.83 1.86 14.12
C ALA A 56 0.23 2.63 14.90
N LEU A 57 1.40 2.89 14.30
CA LEU A 57 2.49 3.65 14.91
C LEU A 57 2.09 5.09 15.21
N GLN A 58 1.34 5.73 14.30
CA GLN A 58 1.03 7.17 14.33
C GLN A 58 2.30 8.05 14.36
N PRO A 59 2.20 9.38 14.16
CA PRO A 59 3.38 10.25 14.29
C PRO A 59 4.04 10.09 15.67
N PRO A 60 5.39 10.15 15.75
CA PRO A 60 6.30 10.61 14.69
C PRO A 60 6.80 9.52 13.72
N LEU A 61 6.75 8.23 14.08
CA LEU A 61 7.25 7.14 13.21
C LEU A 61 6.26 6.75 12.10
N GLY A 62 4.97 6.78 12.40
CA GLY A 62 3.89 6.38 11.50
C GLY A 62 3.24 7.55 10.75
N ILE A 63 2.01 7.34 10.31
CA ILE A 63 1.22 8.32 9.57
C ILE A 63 0.04 8.84 10.40
N ALA A 64 -0.31 10.11 10.22
CA ALA A 64 -1.44 10.73 10.95
C ALA A 64 -2.80 10.19 10.49
N ARG A 65 -2.99 10.06 9.17
CA ARG A 65 -4.24 9.59 8.55
C ARG A 65 -4.11 8.12 8.19
N ARG A 66 -4.79 7.26 8.96
CA ARG A 66 -4.72 5.79 8.86
C ARG A 66 -5.13 5.25 7.48
N ASP A 67 -5.99 5.98 6.78
CA ASP A 67 -6.62 5.58 5.52
C ASP A 67 -6.02 6.29 4.30
N SER A 68 -4.99 7.12 4.49
CA SER A 68 -4.33 7.84 3.40
C SER A 68 -3.36 6.94 2.61
N ARG A 69 -3.87 6.30 1.56
CA ARG A 69 -3.05 5.51 0.62
C ARG A 69 -1.94 6.32 -0.02
N VAL A 70 -2.22 7.60 -0.33
CA VAL A 70 -1.25 8.52 -0.93
C VAL A 70 -0.08 8.77 0.01
N GLU A 71 -0.34 9.00 1.30
CA GLU A 71 0.70 9.21 2.30
C GLU A 71 1.55 7.95 2.48
N VAL A 72 0.90 6.77 2.55
CA VAL A 72 1.61 5.49 2.60
C VAL A 72 2.54 5.34 1.39
N LEU A 73 2.04 5.56 0.17
CA LEU A 73 2.85 5.42 -1.04
C LEU A 73 4.01 6.42 -1.07
N LYS A 74 3.79 7.68 -0.69
CA LYS A 74 4.86 8.68 -0.59
C LYS A 74 5.94 8.25 0.39
N ARG A 75 5.55 7.77 1.58
CA ARG A 75 6.49 7.25 2.60
C ARG A 75 7.28 6.05 2.07
N MET A 76 6.62 5.09 1.43
CA MET A 76 7.27 3.89 0.89
C MET A 76 8.20 4.20 -0.29
N ALA A 77 7.87 5.20 -1.11
CA ALA A 77 8.74 5.70 -2.17
C ALA A 77 9.98 6.40 -1.58
N LEU A 78 9.80 7.21 -0.54
CA LEU A 78 10.90 7.90 0.15
C LEU A 78 11.88 6.92 0.80
N PHE A 79 11.38 5.96 1.57
CA PHE A 79 12.24 5.07 2.37
C PHE A 79 12.96 4.00 1.57
N GLN A 80 12.44 3.68 0.36
CA GLN A 80 13.00 2.64 -0.52
C GLN A 80 13.29 1.34 0.24
N ILE A 81 12.40 0.91 1.13
CA ILE A 81 12.61 -0.29 1.96
C ILE A 81 12.77 -1.51 1.03
N PRO A 82 13.91 -2.24 1.08
CA PRO A 82 14.11 -3.44 0.28
C PRO A 82 13.01 -4.49 0.54
N GLU A 83 12.58 -5.16 -0.52
CA GLU A 83 11.64 -6.26 -0.39
C GLU A 83 12.34 -7.60 -0.59
N HIS A 84 12.10 -8.52 0.36
CA HIS A 84 12.69 -9.84 0.43
C HIS A 84 11.63 -10.91 0.22
N ALA A 85 11.41 -11.35 -1.02
CA ALA A 85 10.39 -12.35 -1.34
C ALA A 85 8.98 -12.06 -0.79
N GLY A 86 8.54 -10.80 -0.83
CA GLY A 86 7.26 -10.37 -0.25
C GLY A 86 7.32 -10.02 1.23
N GLN A 87 8.50 -10.09 1.85
CA GLN A 87 8.71 -9.74 3.26
C GLN A 87 9.63 -8.52 3.40
N VAL A 88 9.64 -7.94 4.58
CA VAL A 88 10.53 -6.81 4.95
C VAL A 88 11.17 -7.08 6.29
N HIS A 89 12.41 -6.59 6.44
CA HIS A 89 13.17 -6.79 7.66
C HIS A 89 13.01 -5.65 8.66
N PHE A 90 12.97 -5.98 9.95
CA PHE A 90 12.81 -5.05 11.08
C PHE A 90 13.69 -3.81 10.96
N VAL A 91 15.02 -3.97 10.85
CA VAL A 91 15.93 -2.82 10.89
C VAL A 91 15.83 -1.95 9.63
N GLU A 92 15.56 -2.55 8.47
CA GLU A 92 15.42 -1.82 7.20
C GLU A 92 14.13 -0.97 7.17
N VAL A 93 13.15 -1.32 7.99
CA VAL A 93 11.95 -0.52 8.22
C VAL A 93 12.19 0.55 9.28
N LEU A 94 12.78 0.21 10.43
CA LEU A 94 12.94 1.12 11.56
C LEU A 94 13.82 2.33 11.23
N ILE A 95 14.97 2.09 10.61
CA ILE A 95 16.01 3.09 10.31
C ILE A 95 15.42 4.31 9.56
N PRO A 96 14.82 4.16 8.37
CA PRO A 96 14.31 5.31 7.63
C PRO A 96 13.11 5.99 8.32
N LEU A 97 12.27 5.25 9.05
CA LEU A 97 11.17 5.84 9.82
C LEU A 97 11.69 6.78 10.91
N ALA A 98 12.72 6.33 11.62
CA ALA A 98 13.29 7.09 12.71
C ALA A 98 14.19 8.24 12.23
N SER A 99 14.82 8.17 11.05
CA SER A 99 15.41 9.36 10.40
C SER A 99 14.40 10.49 10.24
N VAL A 100 13.25 10.19 9.61
CA VAL A 100 12.23 11.21 9.34
C VAL A 100 11.58 11.71 10.63
N ALA A 101 11.38 10.83 11.62
CA ALA A 101 10.83 11.22 12.92
C ALA A 101 11.71 12.24 13.66
N SER A 102 13.01 12.28 13.38
CA SER A 102 13.94 13.24 13.97
C SER A 102 14.25 14.44 13.06
N GLY A 103 13.47 14.61 11.99
CA GLY A 103 13.61 15.73 11.07
C GLY A 103 14.80 15.64 10.12
N VAL A 104 15.39 14.45 9.96
CA VAL A 104 16.41 14.24 8.92
C VAL A 104 15.72 14.21 7.57
N GLU A 105 16.10 15.13 6.69
CA GLU A 105 15.71 15.09 5.29
C GLU A 105 16.50 14.00 4.56
N LEU A 106 15.78 13.03 4.02
CA LEU A 106 16.35 11.92 3.27
C LEU A 106 16.21 12.17 1.77
N ASP A 107 17.33 12.33 1.07
CA ASP A 107 17.38 12.24 -0.39
C ASP A 107 17.71 10.82 -0.85
N GLU A 108 17.62 10.53 -2.15
CA GLU A 108 17.89 9.20 -2.70
C GLU A 108 19.31 8.71 -2.37
N ARG A 109 20.30 9.60 -2.32
CA ARG A 109 21.70 9.25 -2.03
C ARG A 109 21.87 8.90 -0.56
N GLU A 110 21.20 9.62 0.33
CA GLU A 110 21.24 9.40 1.77
C GLU A 110 20.54 8.09 2.14
N VAL A 111 19.37 7.84 1.56
CA VAL A 111 18.67 6.55 1.72
C VAL A 111 19.57 5.40 1.29
N ARG A 112 20.24 5.53 0.15
CA ARG A 112 21.18 4.50 -0.33
C ARG A 112 22.37 4.30 0.62
N ARG A 113 22.98 5.38 1.10
CA ARG A 113 24.09 5.30 2.08
C ARG A 113 23.65 4.61 3.37
N GLN A 114 22.48 4.97 3.90
CA GLN A 114 21.91 4.35 5.09
C GLN A 114 21.67 2.85 4.87
N GLN A 115 21.13 2.45 3.72
CA GLN A 115 20.92 1.04 3.40
C GLN A 115 22.23 0.26 3.29
N GLU A 116 23.25 0.83 2.64
CA GLU A 116 24.58 0.22 2.57
C GLU A 116 25.18 0.05 3.97
N HIS A 117 25.07 1.06 4.83
CA HIS A 117 25.53 0.98 6.21
C HIS A 117 24.77 -0.08 7.01
N VAL A 118 23.44 -0.12 6.93
CA VAL A 118 22.60 -1.13 7.61
C VAL A 118 23.02 -2.54 7.19
N ARG A 119 23.31 -2.78 5.91
CA ARG A 119 23.80 -4.08 5.44
C ARG A 119 25.18 -4.45 5.96
N HIS A 120 26.06 -3.48 6.19
CA HIS A 120 27.34 -3.72 6.83
C HIS A 120 27.21 -4.04 8.33
N THR A 121 26.27 -3.36 9.00
CA THR A 121 25.99 -3.56 10.44
C THR A 121 25.24 -4.86 10.71
N PHE A 122 24.37 -5.29 9.79
CA PHE A 122 23.55 -6.50 9.88
C PHE A 122 23.80 -7.42 8.66
N PRO A 123 24.93 -8.17 8.64
CA PRO A 123 25.33 -8.99 7.48
C PRO A 123 24.33 -10.08 7.10
N GLU A 124 23.48 -10.52 8.03
CA GLU A 124 22.38 -11.46 7.78
C GLU A 124 21.41 -10.97 6.70
N LEU A 125 21.27 -9.66 6.52
CA LEU A 125 20.46 -9.07 5.45
C LEU A 125 20.94 -9.45 4.06
N LEU A 126 22.23 -9.72 3.89
CA LEU A 126 22.81 -10.12 2.60
C LEU A 126 22.34 -11.52 2.17
N GLN A 127 21.83 -12.32 3.11
CA GLN A 127 21.31 -13.66 2.84
C GLN A 127 19.84 -13.63 2.41
N LEU A 128 19.15 -12.51 2.59
CA LEU A 128 17.74 -12.37 2.25
C LEU A 128 17.55 -12.18 0.73
N PRO A 129 16.58 -12.87 0.11
CA PRO A 129 16.37 -12.84 -1.33
C PRO A 129 15.83 -11.48 -1.79
N THR A 130 16.68 -10.59 -2.27
CA THR A 130 16.26 -9.27 -2.77
C THR A 130 16.02 -9.31 -4.28
N PHE A 131 14.79 -9.05 -4.71
CA PHE A 131 14.50 -8.95 -6.14
C PHE A 131 15.08 -7.68 -6.75
N ARG A 132 15.49 -7.77 -8.02
CA ARG A 132 16.02 -6.64 -8.79
C ARG A 132 15.29 -6.54 -10.13
N PHE A 133 14.99 -5.31 -10.52
CA PHE A 133 14.55 -5.00 -11.88
C PHE A 133 15.69 -4.29 -12.60
N GLY A 134 16.36 -5.02 -13.50
CA GLY A 134 17.64 -4.59 -14.05
C GLY A 134 18.69 -4.43 -12.94
N HIS A 135 19.30 -3.24 -12.83
CA HIS A 135 20.28 -2.95 -11.78
C HIS A 135 19.68 -2.39 -10.49
N ARG A 136 18.38 -2.07 -10.47
CA ARG A 136 17.72 -1.44 -9.32
C ARG A 136 17.06 -2.48 -8.41
N PRO A 137 17.26 -2.42 -7.09
CA PRO A 137 16.51 -3.26 -6.15
C PRO A 137 15.02 -2.93 -6.19
N VAL A 138 14.20 -3.95 -6.03
CA VAL A 138 12.76 -3.79 -5.85
C VAL A 138 12.51 -3.42 -4.40
N HIS A 139 11.80 -2.32 -4.22
CA HIS A 139 11.37 -1.82 -2.92
C HIS A 139 9.87 -2.01 -2.74
N VAL A 140 9.43 -2.09 -1.49
CA VAL A 140 8.03 -2.26 -1.09
C VAL A 140 7.09 -1.26 -1.78
N GLY A 141 7.56 -0.02 -1.98
CA GLY A 141 6.81 1.02 -2.68
C GLY A 141 6.35 0.60 -4.08
N HIS A 142 7.17 -0.17 -4.81
CA HIS A 142 6.81 -0.69 -6.13
C HIS A 142 5.70 -1.73 -6.03
N SER A 143 5.82 -2.70 -5.13
CA SER A 143 4.83 -3.78 -4.96
C SER A 143 3.48 -3.26 -4.48
N LEU A 144 3.48 -2.28 -3.58
CA LEU A 144 2.26 -1.59 -3.16
C LEU A 144 1.65 -0.79 -4.31
N ALA A 145 2.45 0.00 -5.04
CA ALA A 145 1.97 0.76 -6.20
C ALA A 145 1.37 -0.15 -7.27
N GLN A 146 2.06 -1.26 -7.60
CA GLN A 146 1.58 -2.27 -8.54
C GLN A 146 0.25 -2.86 -8.08
N SER A 147 0.14 -3.23 -6.80
CA SER A 147 -1.09 -3.80 -6.23
C SER A 147 -2.26 -2.81 -6.33
N TYR A 148 -2.02 -1.54 -6.01
CA TYR A 148 -3.04 -0.50 -6.14
C TYR A 148 -3.47 -0.28 -7.58
N VAL A 149 -2.53 -0.07 -8.51
CA VAL A 149 -2.82 0.14 -9.94
C VAL A 149 -3.54 -1.08 -10.54
N ALA A 150 -3.12 -2.29 -10.20
CA ALA A 150 -3.78 -3.50 -10.66
C ALA A 150 -5.22 -3.59 -10.14
N SER A 151 -5.45 -3.25 -8.86
CA SER A 151 -6.80 -3.27 -8.26
C SER A 151 -7.73 -2.25 -8.91
N THR A 152 -7.27 -1.02 -9.16
CA THR A 152 -8.06 0.05 -9.78
C THR A 152 -8.38 -0.28 -11.23
N TYR A 153 -7.39 -0.77 -11.99
CA TYR A 153 -7.59 -1.24 -13.36
C TYR A 153 -8.60 -2.38 -13.43
N ARG A 154 -8.48 -3.40 -12.57
CA ARG A 154 -9.44 -4.52 -12.50
C ARG A 154 -10.86 -4.02 -12.21
N ALA A 155 -11.01 -3.11 -11.25
CA ALA A 155 -12.30 -2.52 -10.91
C ALA A 155 -12.89 -1.72 -12.08
N GLN A 156 -12.09 -0.89 -12.75
CA GLN A 156 -12.53 -0.10 -13.90
C GLN A 156 -12.92 -1.00 -15.09
N ARG A 157 -12.11 -2.02 -15.38
CA ARG A 157 -12.39 -2.99 -16.44
C ARG A 157 -13.68 -3.77 -16.15
N LEU A 158 -13.93 -4.14 -14.89
CA LEU A 158 -15.18 -4.77 -14.49
C LEU A 158 -16.35 -3.81 -14.70
N ARG A 159 -16.26 -2.55 -14.25
CA ARG A 159 -17.29 -1.52 -14.44
C ARG A 159 -17.68 -1.35 -15.90
N ARG A 160 -16.71 -1.34 -16.81
CA ARG A 160 -16.97 -1.28 -18.27
C ARG A 160 -17.71 -2.51 -18.82
N ARG A 161 -17.55 -3.68 -18.18
CA ARG A 161 -18.19 -4.94 -18.60
C ARG A 161 -19.54 -5.19 -17.94
N LEU A 162 -19.80 -4.58 -16.78
CA LEU A 162 -21.00 -4.81 -15.99
C LEU A 162 -22.31 -4.57 -16.77
N PRO A 163 -22.48 -3.49 -17.57
CA PRO A 163 -23.72 -3.28 -18.33
C PRO A 163 -24.03 -4.43 -19.28
N ASN A 164 -23.03 -4.87 -20.06
CA ASN A 164 -23.19 -6.00 -20.98
C ASN A 164 -23.50 -7.30 -20.22
N MET A 165 -22.82 -7.53 -19.09
CA MET A 165 -23.10 -8.71 -18.24
C MET A 165 -24.53 -8.69 -17.67
N TYR A 166 -25.05 -7.53 -17.26
CA TYR A 166 -26.43 -7.40 -16.79
C TYR A 166 -27.42 -7.63 -17.94
N ALA A 167 -27.19 -7.01 -19.10
CA ALA A 167 -28.03 -7.18 -20.28
C ALA A 167 -28.12 -8.66 -20.74
N GLU A 168 -26.98 -9.35 -20.82
CA GLU A 168 -26.94 -10.78 -21.18
C GLU A 168 -27.69 -11.65 -20.18
N ARG A 169 -27.51 -11.40 -18.87
CA ARG A 169 -28.19 -12.16 -17.81
C ARG A 169 -29.70 -11.91 -17.80
N LEU A 170 -30.13 -10.66 -18.04
CA LEU A 170 -31.54 -10.30 -18.13
C LEU A 170 -32.19 -10.95 -19.36
N ALA A 171 -31.58 -10.83 -20.54
CA ALA A 171 -32.09 -11.43 -21.77
C ALA A 171 -32.26 -12.96 -21.66
N LYS A 172 -31.28 -13.65 -21.05
CA LYS A 172 -31.38 -15.09 -20.76
C LYS A 172 -32.52 -15.44 -19.81
N LEU A 173 -32.75 -14.61 -18.80
CA LEU A 173 -33.79 -14.86 -17.80
C LEU A 173 -35.19 -14.55 -18.35
N GLU A 174 -35.31 -13.48 -19.13
CA GLU A 174 -36.55 -13.08 -19.81
C GLU A 174 -36.96 -14.10 -20.87
N SER A 175 -36.03 -14.55 -21.71
CA SER A 175 -36.29 -15.62 -22.68
C SER A 175 -36.71 -16.93 -22.00
N TYR A 176 -36.07 -17.30 -20.89
CA TYR A 176 -36.45 -18.48 -20.12
C TYR A 176 -37.88 -18.38 -19.57
N ILE A 177 -38.24 -17.24 -18.96
CA ILE A 177 -39.58 -17.01 -18.41
C ILE A 177 -40.63 -16.99 -19.53
N ALA A 178 -40.33 -16.37 -20.67
CA ALA A 178 -41.23 -16.35 -21.82
C ALA A 178 -41.49 -17.75 -22.40
N ALA A 179 -40.48 -18.61 -22.43
CA ALA A 179 -40.60 -19.99 -22.90
C ALA A 179 -41.30 -20.94 -21.91
N HIS A 180 -41.40 -20.56 -20.62
CA HIS A 180 -41.95 -21.41 -19.57
C HIS A 180 -43.07 -20.67 -18.81
N PRO A 181 -44.34 -20.78 -19.24
CA PRO A 181 -45.48 -20.10 -18.62
C PRO A 181 -45.67 -20.42 -17.12
N ASN A 182 -45.20 -21.59 -16.67
CA ASN A 182 -45.23 -22.03 -15.27
C ASN A 182 -43.87 -21.86 -14.57
N ALA A 183 -43.03 -20.91 -15.00
CA ALA A 183 -41.72 -20.68 -14.40
C ALA A 183 -41.85 -20.44 -12.86
N PRO A 184 -40.96 -21.02 -12.03
CA PRO A 184 -41.01 -20.82 -10.60
C PRO A 184 -40.87 -19.34 -10.21
N THR A 185 -41.58 -18.91 -9.17
CA THR A 185 -41.57 -17.52 -8.64
C THR A 185 -40.16 -17.00 -8.36
N SER A 186 -39.20 -17.88 -8.03
CA SER A 186 -37.79 -17.54 -7.82
C SER A 186 -37.12 -16.89 -9.04
N TYR A 187 -37.53 -17.24 -10.26
CA TYR A 187 -36.99 -16.66 -11.50
C TYR A 187 -37.50 -15.22 -11.69
N HIS A 188 -38.78 -14.97 -11.42
CA HIS A 188 -39.35 -13.61 -11.44
C HIS A 188 -38.73 -12.72 -10.36
N HIS A 189 -38.46 -13.27 -9.17
CA HIS A 189 -37.76 -12.56 -8.11
C HIS A 189 -36.31 -12.20 -8.52
N ARG A 190 -35.57 -13.16 -9.08
CA ARG A 190 -34.22 -12.93 -9.60
C ARG A 190 -34.18 -11.90 -10.73
N LEU A 191 -35.20 -11.88 -11.59
CA LEU A 191 -35.35 -10.86 -12.66
C LEU A 191 -35.52 -9.46 -12.06
N ARG A 192 -36.38 -9.33 -11.05
CA ARG A 192 -36.58 -8.06 -10.34
C ARG A 192 -35.29 -7.57 -9.67
N GLN A 193 -34.58 -8.47 -8.98
CA GLN A 193 -33.31 -8.16 -8.33
C GLN A 193 -32.23 -7.71 -9.35
N LEU A 194 -32.10 -8.39 -10.48
CA LEU A 194 -31.13 -8.01 -11.52
C LEU A 194 -31.45 -6.64 -12.13
N ARG A 195 -32.72 -6.34 -12.40
CA ARG A 195 -33.15 -5.02 -12.89
C ARG A 195 -32.89 -3.91 -11.86
N GLU A 196 -33.05 -4.20 -10.57
CA GLU A 196 -32.73 -3.26 -9.51
C GLU A 196 -31.23 -3.01 -9.38
N LEU A 197 -30.40 -4.07 -9.46
CA LEU A 197 -28.95 -3.96 -9.47
C LEU A 197 -28.43 -3.18 -10.67
N GLN A 198 -28.98 -3.42 -11.87
CA GLN A 198 -28.63 -2.67 -13.08
C GLN A 198 -28.94 -1.18 -12.90
N ARG A 199 -30.17 -0.83 -12.47
CA ARG A 199 -30.56 0.58 -12.26
C ARG A 199 -29.69 1.28 -11.21
N ARG A 200 -29.38 0.61 -10.10
CA ARG A 200 -28.46 1.15 -9.08
C ARG A 200 -27.06 1.41 -9.65
N HIS A 201 -26.58 0.50 -10.51
CA HIS A 201 -25.28 0.65 -11.13
C HIS A 201 -25.25 1.82 -12.14
N GLU A 202 -26.28 1.95 -12.96
CA GLU A 202 -26.44 3.05 -13.92
C GLU A 202 -26.54 4.41 -13.21
N ALA A 203 -27.28 4.50 -12.11
CA ALA A 203 -27.35 5.70 -11.27
C ALA A 203 -25.98 6.08 -10.69
N GLN A 204 -25.22 5.11 -10.16
CA GLN A 204 -23.87 5.34 -9.63
C GLN A 204 -22.87 5.78 -10.71
N LEU A 205 -23.02 5.32 -11.97
CA LEU A 205 -22.17 5.77 -13.08
C LEU A 205 -22.50 7.22 -13.49
N GLY A 206 -23.79 7.61 -13.46
CA GLY A 206 -24.22 8.98 -13.71
C GLY A 206 -23.62 9.99 -12.73
N ASP A 207 -23.62 9.68 -11.44
CA ASP A 207 -23.05 10.56 -10.40
C ASP A 207 -21.52 10.68 -10.49
N VAL A 208 -20.82 9.62 -10.90
CA VAL A 208 -19.35 9.65 -11.06
C VAL A 208 -18.95 10.46 -12.30
N HIS A 209 -19.73 10.43 -13.39
CA HIS A 209 -19.47 11.27 -14.56
C HIS A 209 -19.73 12.76 -14.25
N ALA A 210 -20.79 13.08 -13.50
CA ALA A 210 -21.03 14.45 -13.04
C ALA A 210 -19.96 14.97 -12.06
N GLY A 211 -19.39 14.10 -11.22
CA GLY A 211 -18.29 14.45 -10.31
C GLY A 211 -16.91 14.57 -10.99
N ALA A 212 -16.66 13.84 -12.08
CA ALA A 212 -15.43 13.94 -12.85
C ALA A 212 -15.36 15.23 -13.69
N GLU A 213 -16.51 15.75 -14.15
CA GLU A 213 -16.61 17.06 -14.82
C GLU A 213 -16.35 18.25 -13.88
N LEU A 214 -16.33 18.04 -12.56
CA LEU A 214 -16.12 19.07 -11.55
C LEU A 214 -14.75 18.99 -10.82
N GLY A 215 -13.83 18.12 -11.26
CA GLY A 215 -12.62 17.80 -10.48
C GLY A 215 -11.36 17.40 -11.25
N ILE A 216 -11.28 17.72 -12.54
CA ILE A 216 -10.04 17.59 -13.32
C ILE A 216 -9.73 18.97 -13.89
N GLU A 217 -8.99 19.79 -13.14
CA GLU A 217 -8.08 20.73 -13.79
C GLU A 217 -6.96 19.86 -14.34
N ASP A 218 -6.92 19.75 -15.67
CA ASP A 218 -5.82 19.19 -16.43
C ASP A 218 -4.52 19.82 -15.91
N VAL A 219 -3.65 19.00 -15.33
CA VAL A 219 -2.25 19.38 -15.18
C VAL A 219 -1.70 19.35 -16.60
N ASP A 220 -1.52 20.54 -17.13
CA ASP A 220 -0.95 20.86 -18.43
C ASP A 220 0.33 20.03 -18.67
N ASP A 221 0.25 19.07 -19.60
CA ASP A 221 1.39 18.37 -20.19
C ASP A 221 2.10 19.33 -21.16
N GLY A 222 2.70 20.38 -20.60
CA GLY A 222 3.23 21.52 -21.33
C GLY A 222 4.59 21.98 -20.84
N ASP A 223 5.56 21.08 -20.60
CA ASP A 223 6.99 21.46 -20.61
C ASP A 223 7.96 20.26 -20.59
N ALA A 224 7.85 19.38 -21.59
CA ALA A 224 8.87 18.34 -21.85
C ALA A 224 9.49 18.47 -23.26
N ALA A 225 9.56 19.69 -23.78
CA ALA A 225 10.19 19.97 -25.06
C ALA A 225 10.90 21.34 -25.11
N ALA A 226 11.76 21.64 -24.14
CA ALA A 226 12.93 22.53 -24.30
C ALA A 226 13.75 22.61 -23.01
N MET A 227 14.90 21.91 -22.98
CA MET A 227 16.21 22.33 -22.44
C MET A 227 17.10 21.10 -22.22
#